data_AF-A0A5B6YXG6-F1
#
_entry.id   AF-A0A5B6YXG6-F1
#
_cell.length_a   1.000
_cell.length_b   1.000
_cell.length_c   1.000
_cell.angle_alpha   90.00
_cell.angle_beta   90.00
_cell.angle_gamma   90.00
#
_symmetry.space_group_name_H-M   'P 1'
#
loop_
_entity.id
_entity.type
_entity.pdbx_description
1 polymer ?
#
loop_
_entity_poly.entity_id
_entity_poly.type
_entity_poly.pdbx_seq_one_letter_code
_entity_poly.pdbx_strand_id
1 'polypeptide(L)'
;MTTDNNKDQEEEYGVLLYYKYSAIPDLDELFTFYDSNCNSLGLLGRVRLAPHGVNVTVGGKLSSLEKHVAAVKLNSLFEGTDFKLASCHQPSNDRVSKECGFTSLSIRVVKELVTFSSNPLLTSPEISNAGRHLSAVEFHSVLQNAGEKECPNYHKRLVLLDARNLYETRIGKFHTPSVETLDPGIRQYSDLPSWIDNNSEQLRGNCVLMYCTGGIRCEMASAYIRSKGAGFENVFQLFGGIQRYLEQFPDGGFFEGKNFVFDHRVSVGSSDAKILGTCLLCSSSFDDYSSRSRCTYCRMLVLVCDSCQEKSSLFVCELCQKNGKRVGSVSLIKNDVSEEEPTAFELEAVSTSDHTRLSPQLPWRHGTMPLRKLRILCLHGFRQNASSFKGRTASLAKKLKNIAELVFVDAPHELPFIYQPCLADSNDSAPSSMQQNPPPPPLNCCNKKFAWLVVPNFDGK
;
A
#
# COMPACT_ATOMS: atom_id res chain seq x y z
N MET A 1 56.98 -27.19 -11.97
CA MET A 1 55.77 -27.54 -11.20
C MET A 1 55.37 -26.31 -10.40
N THR A 2 54.72 -25.37 -11.06
CA THR A 2 54.10 -24.19 -10.44
C THR A 2 52.68 -24.60 -10.08
N THR A 3 52.42 -24.75 -8.79
CA THR A 3 51.08 -24.96 -8.25
C THR A 3 50.27 -23.69 -8.44
N ASP A 4 49.34 -23.71 -9.39
CA ASP A 4 48.26 -22.74 -9.51
C ASP A 4 47.41 -22.80 -8.23
N ASN A 5 47.62 -21.82 -7.36
CA ASN A 5 46.68 -21.51 -6.30
C ASN A 5 45.54 -20.68 -6.90
N ASN A 6 44.63 -21.34 -7.62
CA ASN A 6 43.28 -20.81 -7.80
C ASN A 6 42.58 -20.84 -6.43
N LYS A 7 42.83 -19.80 -5.62
CA LYS A 7 41.87 -19.40 -4.60
C LYS A 7 40.68 -18.83 -5.37
N ASP A 8 39.67 -19.66 -5.58
CA ASP A 8 38.31 -19.17 -5.82
C ASP A 8 37.98 -18.24 -4.65
N GLN A 9 38.17 -16.92 -4.85
CA GLN A 9 37.60 -15.94 -3.95
C GLN A 9 36.09 -16.13 -4.09
N GLU A 10 35.43 -16.63 -3.05
CA GLU A 10 33.97 -16.62 -2.96
C GLU A 10 33.52 -15.19 -3.22
N GLU A 11 33.00 -14.93 -4.42
CA GLU A 11 32.58 -13.59 -4.82
C GLU A 11 31.40 -13.17 -3.94
N GLU A 12 31.63 -12.15 -3.12
CA GLU A 12 30.65 -11.65 -2.17
C GLU A 12 29.44 -11.05 -2.91
N TYR A 13 28.24 -11.38 -2.43
CA TYR A 13 26.97 -10.90 -2.98
C TYR A 13 26.47 -9.69 -2.19
N GLY A 14 25.57 -8.93 -2.80
CA GLY A 14 24.93 -7.82 -2.13
C GLY A 14 23.59 -7.43 -2.72
N VAL A 15 22.98 -6.45 -2.06
CA VAL A 15 21.80 -5.73 -2.52
C VAL A 15 22.10 -4.25 -2.53
N LEU A 16 21.73 -3.59 -3.63
CA LEU A 16 21.82 -2.15 -3.82
C LEU A 16 20.41 -1.56 -3.86
N LEU A 17 20.18 -0.55 -3.03
CA LEU A 17 18.96 0.23 -2.98
C LEU A 17 19.27 1.71 -3.20
N TYR A 18 18.54 2.37 -4.10
CA TYR A 18 18.56 3.82 -4.24
C TYR A 18 17.30 4.34 -4.94
N TYR A 19 17.06 5.64 -4.80
CA TYR A 19 16.06 6.35 -5.56
C TYR A 19 16.57 7.76 -5.86
N LYS A 20 16.00 8.37 -6.90
CA LYS A 20 16.25 9.77 -7.23
C LYS A 20 14.97 10.35 -7.83
N TYR A 21 14.46 11.41 -7.22
CA TYR A 21 13.48 12.27 -7.88
C TYR A 21 14.23 13.30 -8.73
N SER A 22 13.94 13.29 -10.03
CA SER A 22 14.49 14.22 -11.02
C SER A 22 13.60 14.16 -12.25
N ALA A 23 13.44 15.29 -12.96
CA ALA A 23 12.70 15.28 -14.22
C ALA A 23 13.48 14.44 -15.24
N ILE A 24 12.86 13.36 -15.73
CA ILE A 24 13.46 12.46 -16.71
C ILE A 24 13.03 12.91 -18.10
N PRO A 25 13.95 13.41 -18.93
CA PRO A 25 13.61 13.95 -20.25
C PRO A 25 13.18 12.86 -21.23
N ASP A 26 13.86 11.71 -21.21
CA ASP A 26 13.58 10.56 -22.06
C ASP A 26 13.52 9.28 -21.21
N LEU A 27 12.32 8.69 -21.11
CA LEU A 27 12.10 7.47 -20.35
C LEU A 27 12.55 6.22 -21.10
N ASP A 28 12.51 6.24 -22.43
CA ASP A 28 12.86 5.10 -23.26
C ASP A 28 14.38 4.93 -23.28
N GLU A 29 15.13 6.03 -23.41
CA GLU A 29 16.59 6.02 -23.26
C GLU A 29 17.01 5.50 -21.88
N LEU A 30 16.33 5.97 -20.82
CA LEU A 30 16.64 5.53 -19.47
C LEU A 30 16.28 4.05 -19.25
N PHE A 31 15.18 3.58 -19.84
CA PHE A 31 14.82 2.17 -19.85
C PHE A 31 15.91 1.33 -20.52
N THR A 32 16.35 1.71 -21.72
CA THR A 32 17.41 1.01 -22.45
C THR A 32 18.72 0.99 -21.67
N PHE A 33 19.08 2.09 -21.01
CA PHE A 33 20.24 2.14 -20.11
C PHE A 33 20.14 1.09 -19.01
N TYR A 34 19.03 1.06 -18.26
CA TYR A 34 18.87 0.11 -17.16
C TYR A 34 18.81 -1.34 -17.64
N ASP A 35 18.13 -1.60 -18.75
CA ASP A 35 18.02 -2.95 -19.31
C ASP A 35 19.40 -3.47 -19.73
N SER A 36 20.13 -2.70 -20.55
CA SER A 36 21.46 -3.10 -21.03
C SER A 36 22.47 -3.22 -19.89
N ASN A 37 22.54 -2.23 -18.99
CA ASN A 37 23.51 -2.20 -17.89
C ASN A 37 23.25 -3.32 -16.87
N CYS A 38 22.00 -3.52 -16.43
CA CYS A 38 21.71 -4.57 -15.46
C CYS A 38 21.88 -5.97 -16.07
N ASN A 39 21.45 -6.20 -17.32
CA ASN A 39 21.60 -7.51 -17.97
C ASN A 39 23.07 -7.86 -18.21
N SER A 40 23.89 -6.91 -18.69
CA SER A 40 25.33 -7.15 -18.92
C SER A 40 26.11 -7.43 -17.64
N LEU A 41 25.65 -6.90 -16.49
CA LEU A 41 26.23 -7.12 -15.18
C LEU A 41 25.63 -8.31 -14.41
N GLY A 42 24.62 -8.99 -14.99
CA GLY A 42 23.93 -10.12 -14.37
C GLY A 42 23.13 -9.74 -13.12
N LEU A 43 22.63 -8.50 -13.03
CA LEU A 43 21.89 -7.99 -11.88
C LEU A 43 20.40 -8.37 -11.97
N LEU A 44 19.85 -8.81 -10.85
CA LEU A 44 18.43 -9.17 -10.71
C LEU A 44 17.73 -8.22 -9.74
N GLY A 45 16.40 -8.13 -9.78
CA GLY A 45 15.65 -7.25 -8.89
C GLY A 45 14.68 -6.36 -9.64
N ARG A 46 14.45 -5.15 -9.13
CA ARG A 46 13.39 -4.25 -9.59
C ARG A 46 13.93 -2.84 -9.87
N VAL A 47 13.56 -2.33 -11.03
CA VAL A 47 13.78 -0.95 -11.44
C VAL A 47 12.41 -0.36 -11.76
N ARG A 48 12.06 0.76 -11.13
CA ARG A 48 10.87 1.53 -11.45
C ARG A 48 11.29 2.88 -12.01
N LEU A 49 10.78 3.20 -13.19
CA LEU A 49 11.04 4.45 -13.90
C LEU A 49 9.74 5.25 -13.97
N ALA A 50 9.80 6.53 -13.67
CA ALA A 50 8.69 7.45 -13.81
C ALA A 50 9.20 8.76 -14.44
N PRO A 51 8.34 9.58 -15.05
CA PRO A 51 8.76 10.88 -15.61
C PRO A 51 9.46 11.78 -14.57
N HIS A 52 9.23 11.53 -13.29
CA HIS A 52 9.77 12.30 -12.17
C HIS A 52 10.88 11.55 -11.39
N GLY A 53 11.43 10.45 -11.92
CA GLY A 53 12.63 9.83 -11.33
C GLY A 53 12.74 8.32 -11.46
N VAL A 54 13.54 7.73 -10.56
CA VAL A 54 13.80 6.29 -10.49
C VAL A 54 13.76 5.75 -9.06
N ASN A 55 13.40 4.47 -8.91
CA ASN A 55 13.50 3.70 -7.68
C ASN A 55 14.01 2.30 -8.00
N VAL A 56 15.19 1.97 -7.46
CA VAL A 56 15.96 0.80 -7.86
C VAL A 56 16.30 -0.04 -6.64
N THR A 57 16.02 -1.33 -6.74
CA THR A 57 16.51 -2.35 -5.81
C THR A 57 17.03 -3.53 -6.63
N VAL A 58 18.34 -3.68 -6.72
CA VAL A 58 18.98 -4.75 -7.50
C VAL A 58 19.97 -5.53 -6.63
N GLY A 59 20.18 -6.80 -6.96
CA GLY A 59 21.11 -7.68 -6.25
C GLY A 59 21.93 -8.49 -7.23
N GLY A 60 23.10 -8.93 -6.77
CA GLY A 60 24.08 -9.64 -7.58
C GLY A 60 25.44 -9.62 -6.89
N LYS A 61 26.49 -9.89 -7.66
CA LYS A 61 27.88 -9.79 -7.19
C LYS A 61 28.19 -8.35 -6.78
N LEU A 62 28.93 -8.15 -5.69
CA LEU A 62 29.30 -6.80 -5.23
C LEU A 62 30.04 -6.00 -6.31
N SER A 63 30.99 -6.64 -7.02
CA SER A 63 31.74 -6.01 -8.11
C SER A 63 30.82 -5.56 -9.27
N SER A 64 29.76 -6.32 -9.57
CA SER A 64 28.73 -5.91 -10.53
C SER A 64 27.90 -4.73 -10.03
N LEU A 65 27.54 -4.70 -8.75
CA LEU A 65 26.79 -3.59 -8.16
C LEU A 65 27.62 -2.29 -8.15
N GLU A 66 28.92 -2.37 -7.85
CA GLU A 66 29.83 -1.23 -7.91
C GLU A 66 29.97 -0.68 -9.33
N LYS A 67 30.12 -1.55 -10.34
CA LYS A 67 30.12 -1.16 -11.77
C LYS A 67 28.80 -0.49 -12.16
N HIS A 68 27.67 -1.00 -11.68
CA HIS A 68 26.37 -0.38 -11.90
C HIS A 68 26.29 1.02 -11.28
N VAL A 69 26.74 1.20 -10.03
CA VAL A 69 26.78 2.51 -9.36
C VAL A 69 27.67 3.49 -10.15
N ALA A 70 28.84 3.04 -10.59
CA ALA A 70 29.74 3.87 -11.41
C ALA A 70 29.07 4.32 -12.71
N ALA A 71 28.40 3.41 -13.42
CA ALA A 71 27.68 3.73 -14.65
C ALA A 71 26.54 4.74 -14.42
N VAL A 72 25.77 4.59 -13.33
CA VAL A 72 24.68 5.52 -12.98
C VAL A 72 25.24 6.91 -12.64
N LYS A 73 26.37 6.99 -11.93
CA LYS A 73 27.01 8.26 -11.56
C LYS A 73 27.54 9.08 -12.74
N LEU A 74 27.76 8.46 -13.91
CA LEU A 74 28.17 9.19 -15.13
C LEU A 74 27.05 10.05 -15.69
N ASN A 75 25.79 9.78 -15.34
CA ASN A 75 24.65 10.56 -15.76
C ASN A 75 24.33 11.64 -14.70
N SER A 76 24.39 12.91 -15.11
CA SER A 76 24.16 14.07 -14.24
C SER A 76 22.77 14.10 -13.60
N LEU A 77 21.77 13.43 -14.19
CA LEU A 77 20.43 13.28 -13.60
C LEU A 77 20.46 12.60 -12.22
N PHE A 78 21.49 11.78 -11.97
CA PHE A 78 21.65 11.00 -10.74
C PHE A 78 22.74 11.57 -9.81
N GLU A 79 23.18 12.81 -10.03
CA GLU A 79 24.10 13.48 -9.10
C GLU A 79 23.51 13.56 -7.69
N GLY A 80 24.35 13.33 -6.67
CA GLY A 80 23.95 13.33 -5.27
C GLY A 80 23.04 12.16 -4.85
N THR A 81 22.89 11.12 -5.68
CA THR A 81 22.09 9.94 -5.33
C THR A 81 22.70 9.18 -4.15
N ASP A 82 21.86 8.84 -3.17
CA ASP A 82 22.24 8.08 -1.99
C ASP A 82 22.16 6.56 -2.22
N PHE A 83 23.28 5.99 -2.70
CA PHE A 83 23.42 4.54 -2.96
C PHE A 83 23.66 3.74 -1.67
N LYS A 84 22.70 2.88 -1.32
CA LYS A 84 22.76 2.01 -0.14
C LYS A 84 23.14 0.61 -0.60
N LEU A 85 24.43 0.29 -0.49
CA LEU A 85 24.97 -1.02 -0.80
C LEU A 85 25.13 -1.81 0.49
N ALA A 86 24.60 -3.03 0.51
CA ALA A 86 24.73 -3.92 1.65
C ALA A 86 25.16 -5.31 1.17
N SER A 87 26.26 -5.81 1.75
CA SER A 87 26.70 -7.19 1.58
C SER A 87 25.67 -8.17 2.13
N CYS A 88 25.55 -9.32 1.48
CA CYS A 88 24.75 -10.44 1.95
C CYS A 88 25.27 -11.76 1.38
N HIS A 89 24.97 -12.86 2.06
CA HIS A 89 25.16 -14.18 1.46
C HIS A 89 24.24 -14.35 0.25
N GLN A 90 24.61 -15.24 -0.66
CA GLN A 90 23.77 -15.61 -1.80
C GLN A 90 22.38 -16.05 -1.30
N PRO A 91 21.29 -15.73 -2.02
CA PRO A 91 19.96 -16.01 -1.51
C PRO A 91 19.80 -17.49 -1.18
N SER A 92 19.56 -17.81 0.09
CA SER A 92 19.44 -19.19 0.58
C SER A 92 18.07 -19.82 0.29
N ASN A 93 17.10 -19.01 -0.14
CA ASN A 93 15.71 -19.43 -0.32
C ASN A 93 15.10 -18.88 -1.61
N ASP A 94 14.97 -19.75 -2.62
CA ASP A 94 14.40 -19.44 -3.93
C ASP A 94 12.97 -18.87 -3.86
N ARG A 95 12.17 -19.31 -2.88
CA ARG A 95 10.79 -18.84 -2.73
C ARG A 95 10.74 -17.37 -2.29
N VAL A 96 11.57 -16.98 -1.33
CA VAL A 96 11.67 -15.59 -0.86
C VAL A 96 12.23 -14.70 -1.98
N SER A 97 13.29 -15.16 -2.66
CA SER A 97 13.85 -14.48 -3.83
C SER A 97 12.81 -14.24 -4.92
N LYS A 98 11.99 -15.26 -5.24
CA LYS A 98 10.92 -15.15 -6.24
C LYS A 98 9.85 -14.14 -5.84
N GLU A 99 9.39 -14.20 -4.59
CA GLU A 99 8.36 -13.28 -4.10
C GLU A 99 8.84 -11.83 -3.96
N CYS A 100 10.12 -11.63 -3.64
CA CYS A 100 10.72 -10.29 -3.58
C CYS A 100 11.06 -9.75 -4.98
N GLY A 101 10.99 -10.58 -6.03
CA GLY A 101 11.24 -10.21 -7.42
C GLY A 101 12.73 -10.16 -7.77
N PHE A 102 13.55 -10.99 -7.12
CA PHE A 102 14.99 -11.11 -7.34
C PHE A 102 15.36 -12.39 -8.12
N THR A 103 14.38 -13.16 -8.61
CA THR A 103 14.64 -14.28 -9.55
C THR A 103 14.86 -13.83 -10.98
N SER A 104 14.50 -12.59 -11.30
CA SER A 104 14.70 -11.98 -12.62
C SER A 104 14.85 -10.47 -12.45
N LEU A 105 15.38 -9.81 -13.47
CA LEU A 105 15.30 -8.36 -13.57
C LEU A 105 13.87 -7.95 -13.99
N SER A 106 13.28 -6.97 -13.29
CA SER A 106 12.00 -6.37 -13.66
C SER A 106 12.13 -4.85 -13.72
N ILE A 107 12.18 -4.33 -14.94
CA ILE A 107 12.14 -2.89 -15.21
C ILE A 107 10.70 -2.52 -15.59
N ARG A 108 10.13 -1.50 -14.94
CA ARG A 108 8.76 -1.06 -15.19
C ARG A 108 8.69 0.46 -15.25
N VAL A 109 8.11 0.96 -16.33
CA VAL A 109 7.63 2.34 -16.40
C VAL A 109 6.32 2.43 -15.60
N VAL A 110 6.28 3.36 -14.65
CA VAL A 110 5.18 3.56 -13.71
C VAL A 110 4.79 5.03 -13.65
N LYS A 111 3.54 5.30 -13.26
CA LYS A 111 3.08 6.68 -13.03
C LYS A 111 3.75 7.32 -11.82
N GLU A 112 3.92 6.53 -10.76
CA GLU A 112 4.53 6.94 -9.50
C GLU A 112 5.56 5.90 -9.06
N LEU A 113 6.74 6.35 -8.62
CA LEU A 113 7.80 5.45 -8.11
C LEU A 113 7.31 4.60 -6.93
N VAL A 114 6.53 5.22 -6.05
CA VAL A 114 5.76 4.58 -4.98
C VAL A 114 4.35 5.14 -5.03
N THR A 115 3.37 4.26 -5.16
CA THR A 115 1.97 4.66 -5.30
C THR A 115 1.48 5.35 -4.04
N PHE A 116 1.27 6.67 -4.08
CA PHE A 116 0.94 7.47 -2.89
C PHE A 116 -0.55 7.54 -2.62
N SER A 117 -1.39 7.45 -3.65
CA SER A 117 -2.83 7.46 -3.48
C SER A 117 -3.50 6.40 -4.36
N SER A 118 -4.52 5.74 -3.81
CA SER A 118 -5.32 4.75 -4.55
C SER A 118 -6.24 5.42 -5.58
N ASN A 119 -6.58 6.70 -5.35
CA ASN A 119 -7.33 7.55 -6.27
C ASN A 119 -6.48 8.77 -6.62
N PRO A 120 -6.51 9.28 -7.87
CA PRO A 120 -5.79 10.50 -8.21
C PRO A 120 -6.18 11.62 -7.24
N LEU A 121 -5.19 12.22 -6.58
CA LEU A 121 -5.42 13.45 -5.81
C LEU A 121 -5.79 14.56 -6.79
N LEU A 122 -6.64 15.49 -6.36
CA LEU A 122 -6.99 16.67 -7.16
C LEU A 122 -5.71 17.46 -7.54
N THR A 123 -4.74 17.48 -6.63
CA THR A 123 -3.41 18.04 -6.85
C THR A 123 -2.39 17.10 -6.24
N SER A 124 -1.46 16.61 -7.07
CA SER A 124 -0.35 15.78 -6.59
C SER A 124 0.63 16.64 -5.78
N PRO A 125 1.18 16.13 -4.67
CA PRO A 125 2.23 16.82 -3.93
C PRO A 125 3.45 17.06 -4.82
N GLU A 126 3.99 18.26 -4.76
CA GLU A 126 5.26 18.58 -5.41
C GLU A 126 6.43 18.19 -4.51
N ILE A 127 7.37 17.41 -5.05
CA ILE A 127 8.58 16.98 -4.32
C ILE A 127 9.45 18.18 -3.88
N SER A 128 9.42 19.29 -4.62
CA SER A 128 10.05 20.56 -4.22
C SER A 128 9.54 21.07 -2.87
N ASN A 129 8.33 20.68 -2.48
CA ASN A 129 7.71 21.00 -1.20
C ASN A 129 7.89 19.89 -0.14
N ALA A 130 8.78 18.91 -0.35
CA ALA A 130 9.08 17.89 0.65
C ALA A 130 9.63 18.51 1.95
N GLY A 131 9.50 17.77 3.06
CA GLY A 131 10.04 18.16 4.35
C GLY A 131 11.57 18.20 4.35
N ARG A 132 12.16 18.96 5.27
CA ARG A 132 13.61 19.09 5.36
C ARG A 132 14.25 17.76 5.78
N HIS A 133 15.24 17.31 5.02
CA HIS A 133 16.04 16.13 5.38
C HIS A 133 16.91 16.40 6.60
N LEU A 134 16.92 15.45 7.54
CA LEU A 134 17.85 15.39 8.67
C LEU A 134 18.73 14.16 8.49
N SER A 135 20.05 14.32 8.66
CA SER A 135 20.97 13.18 8.77
C SER A 135 20.60 12.29 9.96
N ALA A 136 21.12 11.06 10.00
CA ALA A 136 20.87 10.14 11.11
C ALA A 136 21.24 10.75 12.48
N VAL A 137 22.38 11.45 12.54
CA VAL A 137 22.86 12.10 13.77
C VAL A 137 21.94 13.26 14.17
N GLU A 138 21.58 14.15 13.24
CA GLU A 138 20.66 15.25 13.53
C GLU A 138 19.29 14.73 13.99
N PHE A 139 18.77 13.70 13.33
CA PHE A 139 17.50 13.07 13.69
C PHE A 139 17.56 12.47 15.10
N HIS A 140 18.65 11.75 15.43
CA HIS A 140 18.88 11.22 16.76
C HIS A 140 18.93 12.33 17.81
N SER A 141 19.70 13.40 17.56
CA SER A 141 19.80 14.53 18.48
C SER A 141 18.47 15.25 18.68
N VAL A 142 17.64 15.40 17.63
CA VAL A 142 16.30 15.99 17.78
C VAL A 142 15.41 15.13 18.69
N LEU A 143 15.43 13.80 18.53
CA LEU A 143 14.68 12.90 19.40
C LEU A 143 15.18 12.91 20.86
N GLN A 144 16.50 12.92 21.05
CA GLN A 144 17.12 12.95 22.38
C GLN A 144 16.77 14.25 23.14
N ASN A 145 16.83 15.40 22.46
CA ASN A 145 16.58 16.70 23.06
C ASN A 145 15.08 17.06 23.21
N ALA A 146 14.18 16.22 22.68
CA ALA A 146 12.75 16.49 22.69
C ALA A 146 12.14 16.56 24.10
N GLY A 147 12.79 15.96 25.10
CA GLY A 147 12.38 15.99 26.50
C GLY A 147 12.87 17.20 27.29
N GLU A 148 13.80 17.99 26.76
CA GLU A 148 14.54 19.02 27.54
C GLU A 148 14.11 20.46 27.22
N LYS A 149 13.40 20.70 26.11
CA LYS A 149 13.03 22.04 25.67
C LYS A 149 11.51 22.21 25.68
N GLU A 150 10.99 22.76 26.78
CA GLU A 150 9.78 23.56 26.67
C GLU A 150 10.09 24.72 25.71
N CYS A 151 9.57 24.65 24.49
CA CYS A 151 9.68 25.75 23.53
C CYS A 151 9.09 27.02 24.18
N PRO A 152 9.87 28.10 24.36
CA PRO A 152 9.42 29.29 25.09
C PRO A 152 8.33 30.10 24.37
N ASN A 153 7.93 29.66 23.18
CA ASN A 153 6.79 30.18 22.43
C ASN A 153 5.81 29.02 22.15
N TYR A 154 4.78 28.89 22.99
CA TYR A 154 3.49 28.22 22.78
C TYR A 154 3.43 26.97 21.84
N HIS A 155 3.08 25.81 22.42
CA HIS A 155 2.35 24.67 21.80
C HIS A 155 2.95 23.88 20.62
N LYS A 156 4.27 23.86 20.38
CA LYS A 156 4.83 22.95 19.36
C LYS A 156 5.35 21.65 19.98
N ARG A 157 4.56 20.57 19.89
CA ARG A 157 4.99 19.23 20.29
C ARG A 157 5.78 18.58 19.15
N LEU A 158 6.78 17.78 19.50
CA LEU A 158 7.45 16.89 18.56
C LEU A 158 6.60 15.62 18.40
N VAL A 159 6.28 15.26 17.15
CA VAL A 159 5.61 14.00 16.82
C VAL A 159 6.43 13.24 15.80
N LEU A 160 6.48 11.92 15.96
CA LEU A 160 7.22 11.03 15.08
C LEU A 160 6.23 10.19 14.28
N LEU A 161 6.26 10.24 12.95
CA LEU A 161 5.31 9.55 12.08
C LEU A 161 6.00 8.42 11.32
N ASP A 162 5.55 7.18 11.56
CA ASP A 162 5.97 6.02 10.80
C ASP A 162 5.19 5.95 9.47
N ALA A 163 5.85 6.24 8.36
CA ALA A 163 5.23 6.22 7.03
C ALA A 163 5.18 4.81 6.40
N ARG A 164 5.42 3.76 7.19
CA ARG A 164 5.47 2.37 6.74
C ARG A 164 4.13 1.65 6.87
N ASN A 165 4.06 0.46 6.26
CA ASN A 165 2.92 -0.42 6.45
C ASN A 165 3.01 -1.10 7.81
N LEU A 166 1.85 -1.49 8.35
CA LEU A 166 1.72 -2.10 9.67
C LEU A 166 2.64 -3.32 9.86
N TYR A 167 2.80 -4.17 8.84
CA TYR A 167 3.68 -5.34 8.95
C TYR A 167 5.16 -4.97 9.12
N GLU A 168 5.59 -3.80 8.66
CA GLU A 168 6.96 -3.31 8.84
C GLU A 168 7.13 -2.77 10.26
N THR A 169 6.15 -2.00 10.75
CA THR A 169 6.14 -1.42 12.11
C THR A 169 6.07 -2.47 13.21
N ARG A 170 5.42 -3.61 12.97
CA ARG A 170 5.30 -4.72 13.93
C ARG A 170 6.63 -5.31 14.39
N ILE A 171 7.63 -5.32 13.51
CA ILE A 171 8.90 -6.01 13.79
C ILE A 171 10.02 -5.06 14.19
N GLY A 172 9.87 -3.77 13.92
CA GLY A 172 10.80 -2.76 14.39
C GLY A 172 10.26 -1.36 14.16
N LYS A 173 10.50 -0.45 15.10
CA LYS A 173 10.01 0.94 15.06
C LYS A 173 10.85 1.83 15.95
N PHE A 174 10.80 3.13 15.70
CA PHE A 174 11.35 4.09 16.65
C PHE A 174 10.52 4.15 17.92
N HIS A 175 11.21 4.09 19.05
CA HIS A 175 10.63 4.24 20.36
C HIS A 175 11.48 5.23 21.17
N THR A 176 10.81 6.23 21.74
CA THR A 176 11.42 7.17 22.68
C THR A 176 10.42 7.44 23.80
N PRO A 177 10.84 7.64 25.05
CA PRO A 177 9.92 7.98 26.14
C PRO A 177 9.26 9.36 25.98
N SER A 178 9.94 10.32 25.36
CA SER A 178 9.54 11.73 25.33
C SER A 178 8.76 12.14 24.08
N VAL A 179 8.81 11.35 23.02
CA VAL A 179 8.19 11.64 21.71
C VAL A 179 7.19 10.54 21.38
N GLU A 180 5.97 10.94 21.06
CA GLU A 180 4.95 9.99 20.58
C GLU A 180 5.23 9.60 19.13
N THR A 181 5.33 8.28 18.92
CA THR A 181 5.35 7.68 17.59
C THR A 181 3.92 7.40 17.14
N LEU A 182 3.45 8.18 16.16
CA LEU A 182 2.22 7.95 15.43
C LEU A 182 2.41 6.79 14.47
N ASP A 183 1.68 5.69 14.70
CA ASP A 183 1.58 4.52 13.83
C ASP A 183 0.23 4.56 13.08
N PRO A 184 0.23 4.85 11.76
CA PRO A 184 -0.99 4.88 10.97
C PRO A 184 -1.74 3.55 10.88
N GLY A 185 -1.08 2.42 11.14
CA GLY A 185 -1.67 1.09 11.01
C GLY A 185 -2.14 0.78 9.58
N ILE A 186 -1.52 1.39 8.57
CA ILE A 186 -1.92 1.24 7.15
C ILE A 186 -1.50 -0.11 6.58
N ARG A 187 -2.30 -0.66 5.65
CA ARG A 187 -1.99 -1.93 4.98
C ARG A 187 -1.00 -1.73 3.83
N GLN A 188 -1.16 -0.60 3.15
CA GLN A 188 -0.41 -0.17 1.98
C GLN A 188 -0.16 1.33 2.11
N TYR A 189 0.96 1.78 1.53
CA TYR A 189 1.37 3.18 1.59
C TYR A 189 0.32 4.15 0.99
N SER A 190 -0.46 3.67 0.01
CA SER A 190 -1.53 4.45 -0.62
C SER A 190 -2.73 4.74 0.29
N ASP A 191 -2.75 4.20 1.52
CA ASP A 191 -3.75 4.52 2.55
C ASP A 191 -3.27 5.68 3.46
N LEU A 192 -1.98 6.05 3.40
CA LEU A 192 -1.39 7.10 4.24
C LEU A 192 -2.03 8.48 4.06
N PRO A 193 -2.35 8.98 2.84
CA PRO A 193 -2.98 10.29 2.68
C PRO A 193 -4.30 10.39 3.45
N SER A 194 -5.16 9.37 3.35
CA SER A 194 -6.42 9.34 4.08
C SER A 194 -6.23 9.28 5.60
N TRP A 195 -5.18 8.60 6.07
CA TRP A 195 -4.85 8.65 7.49
C TRP A 195 -4.39 10.06 7.91
N ILE A 196 -3.53 10.71 7.12
CA ILE A 196 -3.08 12.09 7.36
C ILE A 196 -4.28 13.04 7.42
N ASP A 197 -5.22 12.94 6.47
CA ASP A 197 -6.44 13.74 6.44
C ASP A 197 -7.24 13.61 7.74
N ASN A 198 -7.53 12.37 8.13
CA ASN A 198 -8.32 12.04 9.31
C ASN A 198 -7.63 12.39 10.64
N ASN A 199 -6.31 12.62 10.64
CA ASN A 199 -5.51 12.93 11.82
C ASN A 199 -4.81 14.27 11.71
N SER A 200 -5.29 15.17 10.85
CA SER A 200 -4.69 16.48 10.59
C SER A 200 -4.44 17.30 11.87
N GLU A 201 -5.34 17.22 12.85
CA GLU A 201 -5.22 17.92 14.14
C GLU A 201 -4.03 17.42 14.99
N GLN A 202 -3.58 16.17 14.82
CA GLN A 202 -2.39 15.66 15.51
C GLN A 202 -1.09 16.16 14.88
N LEU A 203 -1.16 16.68 13.66
CA LEU A 203 -0.01 17.13 12.87
C LEU A 203 0.08 18.66 12.81
N ARG A 204 -1.07 19.35 12.77
CA ARG A 204 -1.16 20.81 12.67
C ARG A 204 -0.51 21.46 13.90
N GLY A 205 0.35 22.46 13.66
CA GLY A 205 1.08 23.21 14.67
C GLY A 205 2.29 22.47 15.25
N ASN A 206 2.38 21.15 15.06
CA ASN A 206 3.45 20.32 15.60
C ASN A 206 4.68 20.26 14.68
N CYS A 207 5.81 19.85 15.27
CA CYS A 207 7.00 19.48 14.51
C CYS A 207 6.91 17.99 14.17
N VAL A 208 6.73 17.67 12.89
CA VAL A 208 6.54 16.29 12.42
C VAL A 208 7.87 15.75 11.92
N LEU A 209 8.42 14.72 12.58
CA LEU A 209 9.52 13.92 12.06
C LEU A 209 8.95 12.68 11.37
N MET A 210 9.42 12.38 10.18
CA MET A 210 8.96 11.22 9.41
C MET A 210 10.10 10.27 9.11
N TYR A 211 9.78 8.98 9.09
CA TYR A 211 10.73 7.96 8.66
C TYR A 211 10.03 6.84 7.89
N CYS A 212 10.82 6.15 7.08
CA CYS A 212 10.49 4.87 6.48
C CYS A 212 11.78 4.06 6.27
N THR A 213 11.70 2.88 5.65
CA THR A 213 12.87 2.00 5.44
C THR A 213 14.07 2.70 4.79
N GLY A 214 13.85 3.38 3.65
CA GLY A 214 14.93 3.90 2.81
C GLY A 214 14.80 5.38 2.40
N GLY A 215 13.80 6.10 2.90
CA GLY A 215 13.56 7.53 2.65
C GLY A 215 12.45 7.85 1.64
N ILE A 216 12.34 7.09 0.54
CA ILE A 216 11.48 7.45 -0.62
C ILE A 216 10.01 7.75 -0.30
N ARG A 217 9.39 7.06 0.67
CA ARG A 217 8.00 7.31 1.07
C ARG A 217 7.85 8.66 1.78
N CYS A 218 8.85 9.06 2.55
CA CYS A 218 8.80 10.32 3.28
C CYS A 218 8.81 11.52 2.32
N GLU A 219 9.39 11.40 1.13
CA GLU A 219 9.42 12.50 0.15
C GLU A 219 8.02 12.98 -0.23
N MET A 220 7.18 12.07 -0.74
CA MET A 220 5.79 12.39 -1.11
C MET A 220 4.91 12.67 0.11
N ALA A 221 5.08 11.89 1.19
CA ALA A 221 4.24 12.05 2.37
C ALA A 221 4.48 13.39 3.08
N SER A 222 5.73 13.83 3.20
CA SER A 222 6.07 15.13 3.79
C SER A 222 5.63 16.29 2.90
N ALA A 223 5.79 16.17 1.58
CA ALA A 223 5.28 17.14 0.63
C ALA A 223 3.76 17.30 0.72
N TYR A 224 3.04 16.19 0.91
CA TYR A 224 1.59 16.20 1.09
C TYR A 224 1.13 16.84 2.40
N ILE A 225 1.86 16.59 3.50
CA ILE A 225 1.56 17.27 4.77
C ILE A 225 1.76 18.78 4.59
N ARG A 226 2.90 19.21 4.02
CA ARG A 226 3.20 20.63 3.79
C ARG A 226 2.23 21.30 2.82
N SER A 227 1.68 20.58 1.84
CA SER A 227 0.70 21.13 0.91
C SER A 227 -0.65 21.47 1.56
N LYS A 228 -0.90 21.06 2.81
CA LYS A 228 -2.09 21.45 3.57
C LYS A 228 -2.08 22.91 4.04
N GLY A 229 -0.94 23.60 3.90
CA GLY A 229 -0.82 25.03 4.18
C GLY A 229 -0.58 25.35 5.66
N ALA A 230 -1.23 26.42 6.14
CA ALA A 230 -0.93 27.03 7.44
C ALA A 230 -0.99 26.03 8.61
N GLY A 231 0.11 25.95 9.36
CA GLY A 231 0.28 25.03 10.49
C GLY A 231 0.92 23.68 10.13
N PHE A 232 1.25 23.40 8.87
CA PHE A 232 1.89 22.15 8.45
C PHE A 232 3.30 22.36 7.88
N GLU A 233 3.95 23.46 8.21
CA GLU A 233 5.24 23.84 7.63
C GLU A 233 6.42 23.06 8.24
N ASN A 234 6.29 22.64 9.50
CA ASN A 234 7.38 22.07 10.31
C ASN A 234 7.49 20.55 10.11
N VAL A 235 7.78 20.11 8.89
CA VAL A 235 7.94 18.69 8.55
C VAL A 235 9.40 18.38 8.22
N PHE A 236 9.93 17.36 8.88
CA PHE A 236 11.28 16.86 8.74
C PHE A 236 11.27 15.37 8.43
N GLN A 237 12.29 14.89 7.74
CA GLN A 237 12.37 13.47 7.35
C GLN A 237 13.78 12.92 7.51
N LEU A 238 13.88 11.66 7.93
CA LEU A 238 15.16 10.96 8.08
C LEU A 238 15.79 10.68 6.71
N PHE A 239 16.90 11.34 6.42
CA PHE A 239 17.67 11.14 5.19
C PHE A 239 18.15 9.69 5.09
N GLY A 240 17.85 9.04 3.97
CA GLY A 240 18.19 7.65 3.74
C GLY A 240 17.42 6.63 4.61
N GLY A 241 16.46 7.09 5.42
CA GLY A 241 15.56 6.25 6.22
C GLY A 241 16.25 5.45 7.33
N ILE A 242 15.53 4.46 7.85
CA ILE A 242 16.00 3.56 8.92
C ILE A 242 17.34 2.90 8.53
N GLN A 243 17.54 2.59 7.23
CA GLN A 243 18.77 2.00 6.75
C GLN A 243 20.01 2.84 7.11
N ARG A 244 20.04 4.13 6.76
CA ARG A 244 21.17 5.02 7.11
C ARG A 244 21.27 5.26 8.61
N TYR A 245 20.14 5.24 9.32
CA TYR A 245 20.15 5.39 10.77
C TYR A 245 20.83 4.19 11.46
N LEU A 246 20.51 2.96 11.08
CA LEU A 246 21.12 1.76 11.66
C LEU A 246 22.59 1.58 11.27
N GLU A 247 23.01 2.10 10.11
CA GLU A 247 24.44 2.18 9.76
C GLU A 247 25.20 3.14 10.68
N GLN A 248 24.57 4.24 11.08
CA GLN A 248 25.16 5.23 12.00
C GLN A 248 25.06 4.82 13.48
N PHE A 249 24.02 4.07 13.85
CA PHE A 249 23.74 3.57 15.19
C PHE A 249 23.55 2.04 15.15
N PRO A 250 24.64 1.26 15.08
CA PRO A 250 24.56 -0.21 14.93
C PRO A 250 23.93 -0.94 16.12
N ASP A 251 23.93 -0.31 17.30
CA ASP A 251 23.24 -0.77 18.51
C ASP A 251 21.72 -0.55 18.46
N GLY A 252 21.23 0.11 17.40
CA GLY A 252 19.83 0.43 17.18
C GLY A 252 19.45 1.85 17.58
N GLY A 253 20.22 2.53 18.44
CA GLY A 253 19.85 3.85 18.97
C GLY A 253 18.40 3.89 19.51
N PHE A 254 17.57 4.76 18.96
CA PHE A 254 16.12 4.82 19.28
C PHE A 254 15.25 3.88 18.45
N PHE A 255 15.82 3.14 17.50
CA PHE A 255 15.11 2.15 16.71
C PHE A 255 15.18 0.78 17.38
N GLU A 256 14.05 0.27 17.84
CA GLU A 256 13.94 -1.05 18.45
C GLU A 256 13.51 -2.10 17.41
N GLY A 257 14.04 -3.33 17.51
CA GLY A 257 13.66 -4.46 16.68
C GLY A 257 14.39 -4.52 15.33
N LYS A 258 13.71 -5.06 14.32
CA LYS A 258 14.25 -5.32 12.98
C LYS A 258 13.62 -4.38 11.94
N ASN A 259 14.44 -3.87 11.02
CA ASN A 259 13.99 -3.09 9.87
C ASN A 259 13.56 -4.01 8.73
N PHE A 260 12.26 -4.02 8.38
CA PHE A 260 11.75 -4.76 7.23
C PHE A 260 12.35 -4.23 5.91
N VAL A 261 12.87 -5.13 5.07
CA VAL A 261 13.43 -4.82 3.74
C VAL A 261 12.73 -5.59 2.64
N PHE A 262 12.68 -5.01 1.43
CA PHE A 262 11.92 -5.54 0.30
C PHE A 262 12.75 -6.41 -0.63
N ASP A 263 13.70 -7.16 -0.09
CA ASP A 263 14.59 -8.08 -0.79
C ASP A 263 14.63 -9.45 -0.08
N HIS A 264 15.52 -10.34 -0.50
CA HIS A 264 15.55 -11.71 -0.01
C HIS A 264 15.93 -11.84 1.48
N ARG A 265 16.47 -10.78 2.10
CA ARG A 265 16.81 -10.76 3.53
C ARG A 265 15.59 -10.60 4.43
N VAL A 266 14.46 -10.10 3.88
CA VAL A 266 13.17 -9.86 4.57
C VAL A 266 13.21 -8.81 5.67
N SER A 267 14.20 -8.84 6.55
CA SER A 267 14.44 -7.84 7.59
C SER A 267 15.93 -7.80 7.96
N VAL A 268 16.42 -6.64 8.37
CA VAL A 268 17.79 -6.41 8.85
C VAL A 268 17.75 -5.80 10.25
N GLY A 269 18.65 -6.21 11.13
CA GLY A 269 18.75 -5.70 12.50
C GLY A 269 19.94 -6.34 13.20
N SER A 270 20.28 -5.84 14.39
CA SER A 270 21.31 -6.46 15.23
C SER A 270 20.91 -7.90 15.59
N SER A 271 21.90 -8.78 15.78
CA SER A 271 21.68 -10.16 16.24
C SER A 271 20.95 -10.21 17.59
N ASP A 272 21.17 -9.19 18.44
CA ASP A 272 20.53 -9.05 19.75
C ASP A 272 19.28 -8.15 19.71
N ALA A 273 18.74 -7.90 18.52
CA ALA A 273 17.56 -7.06 18.37
C ALA A 273 16.38 -7.61 19.18
N LYS A 274 15.80 -6.73 20.01
CA LYS A 274 14.61 -7.00 20.80
C LYS A 274 13.44 -7.43 19.90
N ILE A 275 12.88 -8.60 20.15
CA ILE A 275 11.71 -9.10 19.43
C ILE A 275 10.48 -8.31 19.86
N LEU A 276 10.02 -7.39 19.00
CA LEU A 276 8.80 -6.60 19.23
C LEU A 276 7.53 -7.32 18.76
N GLY A 277 7.67 -8.14 17.72
CA GLY A 277 6.55 -8.83 17.10
C GLY A 277 6.01 -9.96 17.97
N THR A 278 4.74 -10.31 17.74
CA THR A 278 4.10 -11.47 18.35
C THR A 278 3.37 -12.30 17.30
N CYS A 279 3.31 -13.61 17.53
CA CYS A 279 2.53 -14.53 16.72
C CYS A 279 1.05 -14.16 16.78
N LEU A 280 0.42 -14.05 15.61
CA LEU A 280 -1.00 -13.71 15.45
C LEU A 280 -1.95 -14.67 16.19
N LEU A 281 -1.55 -15.93 16.38
CA LEU A 281 -2.43 -16.98 16.92
C LEU A 281 -2.19 -17.27 18.40
N CYS A 282 -0.94 -17.41 18.83
CA CYS A 282 -0.60 -17.76 20.22
C CYS A 282 0.00 -16.61 21.02
N SER A 283 0.22 -15.44 20.41
CA SER A 283 0.83 -14.26 21.03
C SER A 283 2.27 -14.42 21.55
N SER A 284 2.94 -15.55 21.26
CA SER A 284 4.36 -15.72 21.59
C SER A 284 5.22 -14.70 20.83
N SER A 285 6.31 -14.23 21.43
CA SER A 285 7.30 -13.37 20.75
C SER A 285 7.76 -14.01 19.45
N PHE A 286 7.61 -13.29 18.34
CA PHE A 286 7.95 -13.75 17.00
C PHE A 286 7.97 -12.58 16.02
N ASP A 287 9.04 -12.44 15.24
CA ASP A 287 9.24 -11.31 14.31
C ASP A 287 9.74 -11.72 12.91
N ASP A 288 9.72 -13.02 12.60
CA ASP A 288 10.20 -13.55 11.33
C ASP A 288 9.06 -13.63 10.27
N TYR A 289 9.31 -13.06 9.09
CA TYR A 289 8.42 -13.10 7.94
C TYR A 289 8.89 -14.06 6.83
N SER A 290 9.92 -14.88 7.06
CA SER A 290 10.49 -15.80 6.08
C SER A 290 9.48 -16.83 5.55
N SER A 291 8.48 -17.21 6.36
CA SER A 291 7.37 -18.07 5.92
C SER A 291 6.40 -17.40 4.95
N ARG A 292 6.42 -16.05 4.89
CA ARG A 292 5.58 -15.22 4.01
C ARG A 292 4.08 -15.49 4.19
N SER A 293 3.67 -15.84 5.42
CA SER A 293 2.27 -16.01 5.79
C SER A 293 1.48 -14.72 5.57
N ARG A 294 0.27 -14.86 5.02
CA ARG A 294 -0.57 -13.74 4.61
C ARG A 294 -1.98 -13.89 5.11
N CYS A 295 -2.59 -12.75 5.41
CA CYS A 295 -4.02 -12.69 5.68
C CYS A 295 -4.82 -13.17 4.46
N THR A 296 -5.80 -14.06 4.70
CA THR A 296 -6.68 -14.62 3.67
C THR A 296 -7.47 -13.55 2.92
N TYR A 297 -7.86 -12.46 3.59
CA TYR A 297 -8.71 -11.42 2.99
C TYR A 297 -7.92 -10.33 2.26
N CYS A 298 -6.93 -9.73 2.93
CA CYS A 298 -6.23 -8.55 2.41
C CYS A 298 -4.83 -8.87 1.89
N ARG A 299 -4.35 -10.11 2.05
CA ARG A 299 -3.01 -10.57 1.63
C ARG A 299 -1.83 -9.85 2.29
N MET A 300 -2.06 -8.97 3.27
CA MET A 300 -1.01 -8.38 4.10
C MET A 300 -0.25 -9.47 4.86
N LEU A 301 1.07 -9.29 4.99
CA LEU A 301 1.92 -10.18 5.78
C LEU A 301 1.47 -10.22 7.25
N VAL A 302 1.52 -11.42 7.83
CA VAL A 302 1.16 -11.69 9.23
C VAL A 302 2.25 -12.54 9.89
N LEU A 303 2.50 -12.30 11.16
CA LEU A 303 3.47 -13.05 11.96
C LEU A 303 2.79 -14.31 12.48
N VAL A 304 3.31 -15.47 12.11
CA VAL A 304 2.81 -16.76 12.58
C VAL A 304 4.03 -17.62 12.86
N CYS A 305 4.25 -17.97 14.14
CA CYS A 305 5.38 -18.82 14.52
C CYS A 305 5.24 -20.22 13.93
N ASP A 306 6.36 -20.95 13.82
CA ASP A 306 6.42 -22.22 13.10
C ASP A 306 5.40 -23.25 13.62
N SER A 307 5.28 -23.38 14.94
CA SER A 307 4.28 -24.27 15.56
C SER A 307 2.82 -23.93 15.24
N CYS A 308 2.53 -22.67 14.89
CA CYS A 308 1.20 -22.21 14.51
C CYS A 308 0.96 -22.31 13.00
N GLN A 309 2.02 -22.30 12.19
CA GLN A 309 1.92 -22.48 10.73
C GLN A 309 1.46 -23.90 10.38
N GLU A 310 1.89 -24.91 11.13
CA GLU A 310 1.47 -26.30 10.92
C GLU A 310 -0.01 -26.55 11.25
N LYS A 311 -0.59 -25.73 12.13
CA LYS A 311 -1.96 -25.92 12.66
C LYS A 311 -3.05 -25.25 11.82
N SER A 312 -2.71 -24.25 11.03
CA SER A 312 -3.68 -23.50 10.22
C SER A 312 -3.04 -22.97 8.95
N SER A 313 -3.78 -23.04 7.84
CA SER A 313 -3.41 -22.42 6.56
C SER A 313 -4.13 -21.10 6.30
N LEU A 314 -5.13 -20.76 7.12
CA LEU A 314 -5.96 -19.56 6.97
C LEU A 314 -5.71 -18.60 8.13
N PHE A 315 -5.26 -17.38 7.79
CA PHE A 315 -4.93 -16.35 8.76
C PHE A 315 -5.76 -15.10 8.52
N VAL A 316 -6.22 -14.44 9.58
CA VAL A 316 -6.94 -13.17 9.46
C VAL A 316 -6.19 -12.14 10.30
N CYS A 317 -5.58 -11.16 9.65
CA CYS A 317 -4.86 -10.09 10.34
C CYS A 317 -5.78 -9.28 11.26
N GLU A 318 -5.21 -8.63 12.26
CA GLU A 318 -5.88 -7.80 13.26
C GLU A 318 -6.78 -6.72 12.64
N LEU A 319 -6.37 -6.11 11.54
CA LEU A 319 -7.18 -5.08 10.87
C LEU A 319 -8.45 -5.68 10.22
N CYS A 320 -8.36 -6.92 9.70
CA CYS A 320 -9.54 -7.60 9.15
C CYS A 320 -10.44 -8.13 10.27
N GLN A 321 -9.85 -8.58 11.38
CA GLN A 321 -10.60 -9.01 12.56
C GLN A 321 -11.39 -7.86 13.19
N LYS A 322 -10.80 -6.66 13.29
CA LYS A 322 -11.48 -5.42 13.73
C LYS A 322 -12.67 -5.06 12.83
N ASN A 323 -12.59 -5.37 11.54
CA ASN A 323 -13.67 -5.17 10.57
C ASN A 323 -14.65 -6.36 10.48
N GLY A 324 -14.72 -7.20 11.52
CA GLY A 324 -15.68 -8.30 11.61
C GLY A 324 -15.37 -9.54 10.77
N LYS A 325 -14.20 -9.64 10.14
CA LYS A 325 -13.82 -10.87 9.40
C LYS A 325 -13.33 -11.96 10.36
N ARG A 326 -13.65 -13.23 10.05
CA ARG A 326 -13.28 -14.43 10.82
C ARG A 326 -12.93 -15.57 9.86
N VAL A 327 -12.15 -16.55 10.32
CA VAL A 327 -11.67 -17.69 9.50
C VAL A 327 -12.82 -18.48 8.85
N GLY A 328 -14.00 -18.56 9.49
CA GLY A 328 -15.18 -19.27 8.96
C GLY A 328 -16.09 -18.46 8.03
N SER A 329 -15.84 -17.17 7.79
CA SER A 329 -16.72 -16.32 6.95
C SER A 329 -16.36 -16.35 5.45
N VAL A 330 -15.45 -17.24 5.04
CA VAL A 330 -15.09 -17.45 3.64
C VAL A 330 -15.90 -18.65 3.14
N SER A 331 -16.98 -18.41 2.38
CA SER A 331 -17.64 -19.47 1.63
C SER A 331 -16.65 -20.02 0.61
N LEU A 332 -16.13 -21.23 0.85
CA LEU A 332 -15.27 -21.95 -0.08
C LEU A 332 -16.08 -22.27 -1.34
N ILE A 333 -15.87 -21.52 -2.42
CA ILE A 333 -16.17 -22.03 -3.76
C ILE A 333 -15.07 -23.05 -4.06
N LYS A 334 -15.35 -24.33 -3.86
CA LYS A 334 -14.48 -25.43 -4.30
C LYS A 334 -14.32 -25.32 -5.82
N ASN A 335 -13.13 -24.96 -6.27
CA ASN A 335 -12.64 -25.33 -7.60
C ASN A 335 -11.75 -26.55 -7.38
N ASP A 336 -12.36 -27.74 -7.37
CA ASP A 336 -11.60 -28.98 -7.54
C ASP A 336 -11.23 -29.07 -9.03
N VAL A 337 -9.93 -28.95 -9.30
CA VAL A 337 -9.31 -29.43 -10.53
C VAL A 337 -8.52 -30.65 -10.11
N SER A 338 -9.10 -31.83 -10.33
CA SER A 338 -8.39 -33.10 -10.40
C SER A 338 -8.70 -33.69 -11.76
N GLU A 339 -7.65 -33.93 -12.53
CA GLU A 339 -7.68 -34.71 -13.77
C GLU A 339 -8.10 -36.14 -13.43
N GLU A 340 -9.20 -36.62 -14.00
CA GLU A 340 -9.44 -38.03 -14.36
C GLU A 340 -10.67 -38.12 -15.28
N GLU A 341 -10.52 -38.87 -16.38
CA GLU A 341 -11.50 -39.10 -17.46
C GLU A 341 -12.72 -39.94 -17.01
N PRO A 342 -13.84 -39.92 -17.75
CA PRO A 342 -15.16 -40.16 -17.21
C PRO A 342 -15.59 -41.63 -17.26
N THR A 343 -16.18 -42.13 -16.17
CA THR A 343 -17.02 -43.33 -16.21
C THR A 343 -18.46 -42.98 -15.81
N ALA A 344 -19.39 -43.34 -16.68
CA ALA A 344 -20.82 -43.17 -16.49
C ALA A 344 -21.32 -44.12 -15.40
N PHE A 345 -22.07 -43.62 -14.42
CA PHE A 345 -22.99 -44.47 -13.66
C PHE A 345 -24.20 -43.66 -13.15
N GLU A 346 -25.35 -44.33 -13.22
CA GLU A 346 -26.71 -43.81 -13.23
C GLU A 346 -27.21 -43.33 -11.85
N LEU A 347 -28.11 -42.34 -11.88
CA LEU A 347 -28.92 -41.95 -10.72
C LEU A 347 -30.02 -42.99 -10.49
N GLU A 348 -30.00 -43.67 -9.35
CA GLU A 348 -31.21 -44.28 -8.78
C GLU A 348 -31.92 -43.30 -7.84
N ALA A 349 -33.21 -43.13 -8.10
CA ALA A 349 -34.14 -42.32 -7.32
C ALA A 349 -34.74 -43.13 -6.17
N VAL A 350 -34.86 -42.54 -4.97
CA VAL A 350 -35.77 -43.03 -3.91
C VAL A 350 -36.46 -41.85 -3.21
N SER A 351 -37.69 -41.61 -3.66
CA SER A 351 -38.97 -41.55 -2.90
C SER A 351 -39.07 -40.88 -1.52
N THR A 352 -39.66 -39.66 -1.54
CA THR A 352 -40.83 -39.14 -0.79
C THR A 352 -41.20 -39.63 0.63
N SER A 353 -41.35 -38.67 1.55
CA SER A 353 -42.48 -38.46 2.51
C SER A 353 -42.18 -37.23 3.39
N ASP A 354 -43.07 -36.46 4.00
CA ASP A 354 -44.43 -36.02 3.70
C ASP A 354 -44.69 -34.75 4.56
N HIS A 355 -45.59 -33.88 4.10
CA HIS A 355 -46.33 -32.83 4.84
C HIS A 355 -45.62 -31.60 5.45
N THR A 356 -45.97 -30.39 4.97
CA THR A 356 -46.88 -29.44 5.67
C THR A 356 -47.43 -28.40 4.66
N ARG A 357 -48.72 -28.08 4.84
CA ARG A 357 -49.68 -27.54 3.86
C ARG A 357 -49.56 -26.04 3.55
N LEU A 358 -49.86 -25.70 2.29
CA LEU A 358 -50.25 -24.39 1.76
C LEU A 358 -51.75 -24.12 1.94
N SER A 359 -52.15 -22.83 1.93
CA SER A 359 -53.44 -22.36 1.37
C SER A 359 -53.51 -20.81 1.25
N PRO A 360 -54.38 -20.24 0.37
CA PRO A 360 -53.94 -19.68 -0.93
C PRO A 360 -54.59 -18.31 -1.29
N GLN A 361 -54.53 -17.95 -2.59
CA GLN A 361 -55.35 -16.99 -3.38
C GLN A 361 -54.60 -15.68 -3.76
N LEU A 362 -54.48 -15.21 -5.02
CA LEU A 362 -55.33 -15.25 -6.22
C LEU A 362 -54.48 -14.89 -7.50
N PRO A 363 -55.06 -14.73 -8.71
CA PRO A 363 -55.17 -15.68 -9.82
C PRO A 363 -54.19 -15.46 -11.00
N TRP A 364 -54.00 -16.54 -11.77
CA TRP A 364 -53.17 -16.61 -12.96
C TRP A 364 -53.75 -15.78 -14.10
N ARG A 365 -52.93 -14.88 -14.67
CA ARG A 365 -53.08 -14.44 -16.07
C ARG A 365 -52.09 -15.21 -16.93
N HIS A 366 -52.62 -15.98 -17.87
CA HIS A 366 -51.87 -16.54 -18.98
C HIS A 366 -51.21 -15.42 -19.79
N GLY A 367 -49.89 -15.39 -19.72
CA GLY A 367 -49.01 -14.60 -20.56
C GLY A 367 -47.61 -15.04 -20.19
N THR A 368 -46.89 -15.63 -21.14
CA THR A 368 -45.48 -16.01 -20.99
C THR A 368 -44.67 -14.73 -20.82
N MET A 369 -44.65 -14.18 -19.60
CA MET A 369 -43.82 -13.04 -19.26
C MET A 369 -42.37 -13.54 -19.33
N PRO A 370 -41.52 -12.97 -20.20
CA PRO A 370 -40.12 -13.36 -20.21
C PRO A 370 -39.56 -13.08 -18.82
N LEU A 371 -38.97 -14.09 -18.19
CA LEU A 371 -38.24 -13.93 -16.94
C LEU A 371 -37.28 -12.77 -17.11
N ARG A 372 -37.52 -11.68 -16.37
CA ARG A 372 -36.67 -10.48 -16.43
C ARG A 372 -35.26 -10.91 -16.01
N LYS A 373 -34.31 -10.83 -16.94
CA LYS A 373 -32.91 -11.13 -16.63
C LYS A 373 -32.43 -10.20 -15.53
N LEU A 374 -31.74 -10.76 -14.54
CA LEU A 374 -31.10 -9.98 -13.49
C LEU A 374 -29.99 -9.12 -14.11
N ARG A 375 -29.91 -7.84 -13.73
CA ARG A 375 -28.78 -6.98 -14.16
C ARG A 375 -27.72 -7.03 -13.08
N ILE A 376 -26.54 -7.55 -13.43
CA ILE A 376 -25.39 -7.67 -12.53
C ILE A 376 -24.40 -6.60 -12.92
N LEU A 377 -24.14 -5.65 -12.01
CA LEU A 377 -23.12 -4.63 -12.18
C LEU A 377 -21.72 -5.23 -11.99
N CYS A 378 -20.88 -5.09 -13.01
CA CYS A 378 -19.54 -5.66 -13.07
C CYS A 378 -18.50 -4.53 -12.91
N LEU A 379 -18.02 -4.36 -11.68
CA LEU A 379 -16.95 -3.42 -11.34
C LEU A 379 -15.58 -4.10 -11.47
N HIS A 380 -14.64 -3.44 -12.11
CA HIS A 380 -13.27 -3.93 -12.30
C HIS A 380 -12.26 -3.17 -11.43
N GLY A 381 -11.08 -3.76 -11.22
CA GLY A 381 -10.00 -3.09 -10.49
C GLY A 381 -9.21 -2.11 -11.36
N PHE A 382 -8.32 -1.32 -10.73
CA PHE A 382 -7.52 -0.26 -11.34
C PHE A 382 -6.64 -0.66 -12.54
N ARG A 383 -6.31 -1.96 -12.67
CA ARG A 383 -5.45 -2.49 -13.76
C ARG A 383 -6.25 -3.03 -14.96
N GLN A 384 -7.55 -2.76 -15.00
CA GLN A 384 -8.49 -3.26 -16.00
C GLN A 384 -9.39 -2.12 -16.45
N ASN A 385 -10.11 -2.37 -17.54
CA ASN A 385 -11.23 -1.59 -18.04
C ASN A 385 -12.42 -2.52 -18.35
N ALA A 386 -13.60 -1.96 -18.57
CA ALA A 386 -14.84 -2.67 -18.86
C ALA A 386 -14.67 -3.67 -20.02
N SER A 387 -13.95 -3.29 -21.08
CA SER A 387 -13.67 -4.15 -22.23
C SER A 387 -12.84 -5.38 -21.86
N SER A 388 -11.74 -5.19 -21.15
CA SER A 388 -10.86 -6.28 -20.70
C SER A 388 -11.55 -7.21 -19.70
N PHE A 389 -12.39 -6.65 -18.82
CA PHE A 389 -13.13 -7.43 -17.83
C PHE A 389 -14.26 -8.23 -18.48
N LYS A 390 -14.96 -7.64 -19.45
CA LYS A 390 -15.93 -8.34 -20.31
C LYS A 390 -15.29 -9.49 -21.07
N GLY A 391 -14.08 -9.31 -21.62
CA GLY A 391 -13.33 -10.37 -22.28
C GLY A 391 -13.03 -11.54 -21.34
N ARG A 392 -12.52 -11.27 -20.13
CA ARG A 392 -12.20 -12.32 -19.14
C ARG A 392 -13.42 -13.04 -18.58
N THR A 393 -14.57 -12.38 -18.54
CA THR A 393 -15.83 -12.92 -18.02
C THR A 393 -16.73 -13.48 -19.13
N ALA A 394 -16.28 -13.53 -20.39
CA ALA A 394 -17.10 -13.95 -21.53
C ALA A 394 -17.70 -15.36 -21.38
N SER A 395 -16.94 -16.31 -20.81
CA SER A 395 -17.43 -17.66 -20.53
C SER A 395 -18.55 -17.67 -19.48
N LEU A 396 -18.41 -16.83 -18.44
CA LEU A 396 -19.44 -16.63 -17.41
C LEU A 396 -20.70 -15.97 -18.01
N ALA A 397 -20.53 -14.92 -18.81
CA ALA A 397 -21.63 -14.27 -19.52
C ALA A 397 -22.40 -15.25 -20.41
N LYS A 398 -21.69 -16.16 -21.09
CA LYS A 398 -22.32 -17.21 -21.93
C LYS A 398 -23.14 -18.20 -21.11
N LYS A 399 -22.67 -18.60 -19.92
CA LYS A 399 -23.41 -19.47 -18.99
C LYS A 399 -24.63 -18.78 -18.39
N LEU A 400 -24.52 -17.48 -18.10
CA LEU A 400 -25.58 -16.70 -17.46
C LEU A 400 -26.59 -16.08 -18.44
N LYS A 401 -26.40 -16.22 -19.76
CA LYS A 401 -27.17 -15.50 -20.79
C LYS A 401 -28.69 -15.60 -20.68
N ASN A 402 -29.22 -16.66 -20.07
CA ASN A 402 -30.66 -16.92 -19.91
C ASN A 402 -31.22 -16.37 -18.59
N ILE A 403 -30.36 -16.00 -17.62
CA ILE A 403 -30.76 -15.61 -16.26
C ILE A 403 -30.28 -14.22 -15.86
N ALA A 404 -29.17 -13.73 -16.42
CA ALA A 404 -28.60 -12.43 -16.09
C ALA A 404 -27.92 -11.74 -17.28
N GLU A 405 -27.89 -10.42 -17.21
CA GLU A 405 -27.11 -9.53 -18.06
C GLU A 405 -25.99 -8.90 -17.22
N LEU A 406 -24.76 -8.99 -17.71
CA LEU A 406 -23.59 -8.37 -17.07
C LEU A 406 -23.40 -6.95 -17.63
N VAL A 407 -23.48 -5.95 -16.76
CA VAL A 407 -23.32 -4.52 -17.09
C VAL A 407 -21.95 -4.07 -16.60
N PHE A 408 -21.03 -3.80 -17.53
CA PHE A 408 -19.67 -3.37 -17.22
C PHE A 408 -19.59 -1.85 -17.25
N VAL A 409 -18.87 -1.26 -16.29
CA VAL A 409 -18.70 0.20 -16.22
C VAL A 409 -17.24 0.52 -15.93
N ASP A 410 -16.72 1.56 -16.59
CA ASP A 410 -15.36 2.07 -16.40
C ASP A 410 -15.31 3.18 -15.36
N ALA A 411 -14.35 3.10 -14.44
CA ALA A 411 -14.04 4.18 -13.51
C ALA A 411 -13.17 5.27 -14.17
N PRO A 412 -13.23 6.54 -13.71
CA PRO A 412 -14.05 7.06 -12.62
C PRO A 412 -15.51 7.31 -13.05
N HIS A 413 -16.46 7.11 -12.13
CA HIS A 413 -17.87 7.46 -12.36
C HIS A 413 -18.16 8.84 -11.76
N GLU A 414 -18.61 9.77 -12.59
CA GLU A 414 -19.16 11.03 -12.13
C GLU A 414 -20.59 10.79 -11.62
N LEU A 415 -20.85 11.10 -10.35
CA LEU A 415 -22.19 11.00 -9.76
C LEU A 415 -22.89 12.36 -9.93
N PRO A 416 -23.86 12.49 -10.85
CA PRO A 416 -24.43 13.80 -11.21
C PRO A 416 -25.19 14.49 -10.07
N PHE A 417 -25.57 13.76 -9.01
CA PHE A 417 -26.26 14.34 -7.85
C PHE A 417 -25.32 14.91 -6.76
N ILE A 418 -24.01 14.66 -6.86
CA ILE A 418 -23.01 15.23 -5.91
C ILE A 418 -22.47 16.57 -6.44
N TYR A 419 -22.53 16.78 -7.76
CA TYR A 419 -21.91 17.93 -8.43
C TYR A 419 -22.90 18.66 -9.35
N GLN A 420 -24.10 18.98 -8.88
CA GLN A 420 -24.87 20.03 -9.54
C GLN A 420 -24.37 21.39 -9.03
N PRO A 421 -23.79 22.25 -9.89
CA PRO A 421 -23.64 23.65 -9.55
C PRO A 421 -25.05 24.23 -9.35
N CYS A 422 -25.25 24.97 -8.27
CA CYS A 422 -26.42 25.82 -8.12
C CYS A 422 -26.39 26.82 -9.29
N LEU A 423 -27.29 26.66 -10.27
CA LEU A 423 -27.46 27.65 -11.32
C LEU A 423 -27.98 28.91 -10.63
N ALA A 424 -27.14 29.95 -10.64
CA ALA A 424 -27.53 31.29 -10.24
C ALA A 424 -28.61 31.79 -11.20
N ASP A 425 -29.75 32.17 -10.64
CA ASP A 425 -30.85 32.83 -11.33
C ASP A 425 -30.35 34.11 -12.02
N SER A 426 -30.45 34.15 -13.35
CA SER A 426 -30.54 35.39 -14.10
C SER A 426 -32.00 35.82 -14.12
N ASN A 427 -32.30 36.93 -13.43
CA ASN A 427 -33.56 37.65 -13.53
C ASN A 427 -33.90 37.97 -14.99
N ASP A 428 -35.12 37.66 -15.43
CA ASP A 428 -36.07 38.71 -15.84
C ASP A 428 -37.50 38.17 -16.07
N SER A 429 -38.45 38.95 -15.54
CA SER A 429 -39.86 39.12 -15.95
C SER A 429 -40.93 38.06 -15.59
N ALA A 430 -41.78 38.45 -14.63
CA ALA A 430 -43.06 37.86 -14.21
C ALA A 430 -44.20 38.08 -15.27
N PRO A 431 -45.51 37.73 -15.05
CA PRO A 431 -46.15 37.11 -13.88
C PRO A 431 -47.21 36.00 -14.17
N SER A 432 -47.54 35.18 -13.17
CA SER A 432 -48.90 35.04 -12.58
C SER A 432 -49.23 33.68 -11.93
N SER A 433 -49.69 33.79 -10.68
CA SER A 433 -50.76 33.02 -10.01
C SER A 433 -50.52 31.60 -9.44
N MET A 434 -50.92 31.51 -8.16
CA MET A 434 -51.51 30.39 -7.40
C MET A 434 -50.59 29.49 -6.55
N GLN A 435 -50.79 29.65 -5.24
CA GLN A 435 -50.34 28.89 -4.09
C GLN A 435 -50.65 27.39 -4.19
N GLN A 436 -49.70 26.51 -3.85
CA GLN A 436 -49.89 25.29 -3.05
C GLN A 436 -48.57 24.90 -2.35
N ASN A 437 -48.57 24.82 -1.01
CA ASN A 437 -47.48 24.27 -0.20
C ASN A 437 -47.52 22.73 -0.18
N PRO A 438 -46.39 22.01 -0.29
CA PRO A 438 -46.27 20.61 0.12
C PRO A 438 -45.60 20.46 1.52
N PRO A 439 -45.74 19.29 2.16
CA PRO A 439 -45.73 19.12 3.63
C PRO A 439 -44.33 19.01 4.25
N PRO A 440 -44.17 19.20 5.58
CA PRO A 440 -42.89 18.99 6.24
C PRO A 440 -42.52 17.50 6.26
N PRO A 441 -41.22 17.14 6.12
CA PRO A 441 -40.79 15.75 6.18
C PRO A 441 -40.85 15.22 7.63
N PRO A 442 -41.05 13.90 7.81
CA PRO A 442 -41.32 13.30 9.10
C PRO A 442 -40.09 13.31 10.03
N LEU A 443 -40.32 13.64 11.30
CA LEU A 443 -39.39 13.31 12.39
C LEU A 443 -39.33 11.79 12.52
N ASN A 444 -38.19 11.18 12.17
CA ASN A 444 -37.63 10.08 12.96
C ASN A 444 -36.17 9.76 12.58
N CYS A 445 -35.40 9.58 13.64
CA CYS A 445 -33.98 9.28 13.77
C CYS A 445 -33.31 8.48 12.62
N CYS A 446 -32.36 9.11 11.94
CA CYS A 446 -31.27 8.43 11.25
C CYS A 446 -29.94 8.99 11.74
N ASN A 447 -29.17 8.16 12.44
CA ASN A 447 -27.83 8.46 12.95
C ASN A 447 -26.88 8.84 11.80
N LYS A 448 -26.62 10.14 11.65
CA LYS A 448 -25.56 10.64 10.76
C LYS A 448 -24.23 10.62 11.51
N LYS A 449 -23.39 9.64 11.19
CA LYS A 449 -21.96 9.64 11.45
C LYS A 449 -21.25 10.36 10.29
N PHE A 450 -20.42 11.33 10.67
CA PHE A 450 -19.35 12.01 9.91
C PHE A 450 -19.74 12.95 8.77
N ALA A 451 -19.58 14.26 9.02
CA ALA A 451 -18.92 15.21 8.13
C ALA A 451 -18.64 16.53 8.90
N TRP A 452 -17.37 16.78 9.24
CA TRP A 452 -16.79 18.12 9.46
C TRP A 452 -15.89 18.36 8.22
N LEU A 453 -15.73 19.53 7.60
CA LEU A 453 -15.57 20.91 8.06
C LEU A 453 -15.93 21.87 6.89
N VAL A 454 -16.41 23.07 7.21
CA VAL A 454 -16.12 24.28 6.40
C VAL A 454 -15.57 25.33 7.38
N VAL A 455 -14.37 25.84 7.09
CA VAL A 455 -13.73 26.94 7.81
C VAL A 455 -14.32 28.26 7.30
N PRO A 456 -14.57 29.26 8.17
CA PRO A 456 -15.12 30.55 7.76
C PRO A 456 -14.03 31.44 7.16
N ASN A 457 -14.42 32.35 6.26
CA ASN A 457 -13.86 33.70 6.13
C ASN A 457 -14.86 34.54 5.31
N PHE A 458 -15.33 35.68 5.85
CA PHE A 458 -14.78 37.04 5.62
C PHE A 458 -14.90 37.43 4.14
N ASP A 459 -15.68 38.45 3.72
CA ASP A 459 -15.74 39.82 4.23
C ASP A 459 -17.09 40.53 3.93
N GLY A 460 -17.42 41.58 4.71
CA GLY A 460 -18.13 42.73 4.14
C GLY A 460 -19.28 43.39 4.91
N LYS A 461 -19.15 43.66 6.23
CA LYS A 461 -19.54 44.94 6.87
C LYS A 461 -19.21 44.97 8.36
#